data_AF-A0A519RYV3-F1
#
_entry.id   AF-A0A519RYV3-F1
#
_cell.length_a   1.000
_cell.length_b   1.000
_cell.length_c   1.000
_cell.angle_alpha   90.00
_cell.angle_beta   90.00
_cell.angle_gamma   90.00
#
_symmetry.space_group_name_H-M   'P 1'
#
loop_
_entity.id
_entity.type
_entity.pdbx_description
1 polymer ?
#
loop_
_entity_poly.entity_id
_entity_poly.type
_entity_poly.pdbx_seq_one_letter_code
_entity_poly.pdbx_strand_id
1 'polypeptide(L)'
;MKFDKSLLKTVLFALGVVTFVIATYQTILQNDLVGNYWIYMISLACWLPLQYWRRQEARRAKEIEVARQVAELNKPTKAGKKKKR
;
A
#
# COMPACT_ATOMS: atom_id res chain seq x y z
N MET A 1 16.04 17.69 -5.56
CA MET A 1 15.34 16.79 -6.50
C MET A 1 14.14 16.18 -5.77
N LYS A 2 12.91 16.43 -6.23
CA LYS A 2 11.71 15.78 -5.65
C LYS A 2 11.62 14.38 -6.25
N PHE A 3 11.89 13.34 -5.47
CA PHE A 3 11.69 11.97 -5.91
C PHE A 3 10.19 11.68 -6.01
N ASP A 4 9.72 11.34 -7.22
CA ASP A 4 8.36 10.87 -7.41
C ASP A 4 8.18 9.53 -6.70
N LYS A 5 7.48 9.57 -5.56
CA LYS A 5 7.12 8.37 -4.78
C LYS A 5 6.42 7.32 -5.65
N SER A 6 5.63 7.75 -6.63
CA SER A 6 4.96 6.81 -7.54
C SER A 6 5.94 6.07 -8.44
N LEU A 7 6.95 6.76 -8.97
CA LEU A 7 7.94 6.17 -9.85
C LEU A 7 8.82 5.18 -9.06
N LEU A 8 9.23 5.58 -7.85
CA LEU A 8 9.96 4.73 -6.93
C LEU A 8 9.19 3.45 -6.57
N LYS A 9 7.87 3.55 -6.30
CA LYS A 9 7.00 2.38 -6.07
C LYS A 9 7.03 1.42 -7.27
N THR A 10 6.87 1.93 -8.48
CA THR A 10 6.88 1.10 -9.70
C THR A 10 8.22 0.38 -9.87
N VAL A 11 9.33 1.08 -9.64
CA VAL A 11 10.68 0.49 -9.76
C VAL A 11 10.92 -0.58 -8.69
N LEU A 12 10.59 -0.30 -7.43
CA LEU A 12 10.66 -1.28 -6.33
C LEU A 12 9.81 -2.52 -6.63
N PHE A 13 8.65 -2.34 -7.26
CA PHE A 13 7.75 -3.44 -7.60
C PHE A 13 8.35 -4.30 -8.71
N ALA A 14 8.82 -3.68 -9.80
CA ALA A 14 9.47 -4.37 -10.89
C ALA A 14 10.73 -5.14 -10.41
N LEU A 15 11.59 -4.49 -9.61
CA LEU A 15 12.77 -5.13 -9.03
C LEU A 15 12.40 -6.29 -8.09
N GLY A 16 11.39 -6.13 -7.24
CA GLY A 16 10.91 -7.20 -6.38
C GLY A 16 10.44 -8.43 -7.17
N VAL A 17 9.65 -8.22 -8.23
CA VAL A 17 9.17 -9.33 -9.08
C VAL A 17 10.32 -10.01 -9.83
N VAL A 18 11.22 -9.23 -10.44
CA VAL A 18 12.35 -9.78 -11.20
C VAL A 18 13.28 -10.58 -10.29
N THR A 19 13.64 -10.05 -9.13
CA THR A 19 14.50 -10.74 -8.16
C THR A 19 13.85 -12.01 -7.61
N PHE A 20 12.52 -12.01 -7.41
CA PHE A 20 11.78 -13.21 -7.04
C PHE A 20 11.84 -14.31 -8.11
N VAL A 21 11.66 -13.95 -9.39
CA VAL A 21 11.74 -14.90 -10.52
C VAL A 21 13.15 -15.49 -10.61
N ILE A 22 14.18 -14.64 -10.49
CA ILE A 22 15.59 -15.09 -10.50
C ILE A 22 15.86 -16.03 -9.33
N ALA A 23 15.42 -15.68 -8.12
CA ALA A 23 15.59 -16.52 -6.93
C ALA A 23 14.93 -17.89 -7.13
N THR A 24 13.71 -17.91 -7.67
CA THR A 24 12.95 -19.14 -7.94
C THR A 24 13.68 -20.01 -8.97
N TYR A 25 14.14 -19.40 -10.07
CA TYR A 25 14.89 -20.11 -11.10
C TYR A 25 16.19 -20.72 -10.55
N GLN A 26 16.99 -19.95 -9.81
CA GLN A 26 18.22 -20.45 -9.20
C GLN A 26 17.96 -21.55 -8.18
N THR A 27 16.93 -21.41 -7.36
CA THR A 27 16.53 -22.44 -6.38
C THR A 27 16.19 -23.75 -7.07
N ILE A 28 15.42 -23.70 -8.16
CA ILE A 28 15.03 -24.91 -8.91
C ILE A 28 16.24 -25.53 -9.60
N LEU A 29 17.10 -24.71 -10.21
CA LEU A 29 18.26 -25.18 -10.96
C LEU A 29 19.32 -25.83 -10.04
N GLN A 30 19.57 -25.24 -8.87
CA GLN A 30 20.61 -25.68 -7.95
C GLN A 30 20.08 -26.63 -6.85
N ASN A 31 18.75 -26.79 -6.72
CA ASN A 31 18.10 -27.49 -5.60
C ASN A 31 18.58 -27.03 -4.21
N ASP A 32 19.16 -25.83 -4.13
CA ASP A 32 19.70 -25.27 -2.90
C ASP A 32 18.91 -24.02 -2.52
N LEU A 33 18.00 -24.21 -1.56
CA LEU A 33 17.18 -23.14 -1.00
C LEU A 33 17.98 -22.29 -0.01
N VAL A 34 18.95 -22.88 0.70
CA VAL A 34 19.72 -22.21 1.74
C VAL A 34 20.77 -21.30 1.10
N GLY A 35 21.46 -21.77 0.05
CA GLY A 35 22.40 -20.96 -0.72
C GLY A 35 21.75 -19.77 -1.44
N ASN A 36 20.48 -19.90 -1.83
CA ASN A 36 19.74 -18.87 -2.58
C ASN A 36 18.78 -18.03 -1.72
N TYR A 37 18.73 -18.27 -0.41
CA TYR A 37 17.81 -17.56 0.51
C TYR A 37 18.00 -16.03 0.48
N TRP A 38 19.23 -15.58 0.26
CA TRP A 38 19.58 -14.16 0.28
C TRP A 38 18.89 -13.38 -0.85
N ILE A 39 18.63 -14.01 -2.00
CA ILE A 39 17.94 -13.38 -3.13
C ILE A 39 16.45 -13.19 -2.82
N TYR A 40 15.86 -14.15 -2.10
CA TYR A 40 14.51 -13.99 -1.56
C TYR A 40 14.44 -12.86 -0.54
N MET A 41 15.49 -12.68 0.29
CA MET A 41 15.57 -11.55 1.22
C MET A 41 15.61 -10.20 0.47
N ILE A 42 16.32 -10.11 -0.65
CA ILE A 42 16.33 -8.90 -1.49
C ILE A 42 14.94 -8.64 -2.08
N SER A 43 14.30 -9.66 -2.65
CA SER A 43 12.93 -9.55 -3.16
C SER A 43 11.96 -9.07 -2.09
N LEU A 44 12.04 -9.64 -0.88
CA LEU A 44 11.22 -9.22 0.27
C LEU A 44 11.54 -7.79 0.72
N ALA A 45 12.80 -7.40 0.72
CA ALA A 45 13.22 -6.04 1.06
C ALA A 45 12.65 -5.01 0.07
N CYS A 46 12.51 -5.36 -1.22
CA CYS A 46 11.82 -4.51 -2.20
C CYS A 46 10.29 -4.47 -1.96
N TRP A 47 9.70 -5.56 -1.47
CA TRP A 47 8.26 -5.67 -1.27
C TRP A 47 7.74 -5.02 0.03
N LEU A 48 8.50 -5.07 1.11
CA LEU A 48 8.09 -4.55 2.42
C LEU A 48 7.73 -3.04 2.41
N PRO A 49 8.53 -2.15 1.81
CA PRO A 49 8.20 -0.72 1.71
C PRO A 49 6.92 -0.46 0.92
N LEU A 50 6.71 -1.21 -0.17
CA LEU A 50 5.51 -1.11 -1.00
C LEU A 50 4.26 -1.47 -0.19
N GLN A 51 4.31 -2.59 0.53
CA GLN A 51 3.19 -3.04 1.34
C GLN A 51 2.92 -2.08 2.51
N TYR A 52 3.96 -1.50 3.10
CA TYR A 52 3.83 -0.49 4.14
C TYR A 52 3.11 0.77 3.63
N TRP A 53 3.50 1.29 2.46
CA TRP A 53 2.83 2.44 1.86
C TRP A 53 1.37 2.15 1.48
N ARG A 54 1.08 0.96 0.93
CA ARG A 54 -0.31 0.55 0.66
C ARG A 54 -1.17 0.51 1.92
N ARG A 55 -0.61 0.02 3.04
CA ARG A 55 -1.32 0.01 4.33
C ARG A 55 -1.57 1.42 4.87
N GLN A 56 -0.62 2.34 4.71
CA GLN A 56 -0.83 3.74 5.10
C GLN A 56 -1.91 4.42 4.26
N GLU A 57 -1.90 4.21 2.94
CA GLU A 57 -2.93 4.77 2.04
C GLU A 57 -4.33 4.21 2.38
N ALA A 58 -4.43 2.91 2.64
CA ALA A 58 -5.68 2.29 3.06
C ALA A 58 -6.19 2.83 4.41
N ARG A 59 -5.30 3.12 5.38
CA ARG A 59 -5.68 3.75 6.65
C ARG A 59 -6.19 5.17 6.45
N ARG A 60 -5.49 5.98 5.67
CA ARG A 60 -5.91 7.36 5.35
C ARG A 60 -7.26 7.39 4.62
N ALA A 61 -7.49 6.48 3.69
CA ALA A 61 -8.76 6.38 2.98
C ALA A 61 -9.93 6.10 3.95
N LYS A 62 -9.73 5.17 4.89
CA LYS A 62 -10.72 4.87 5.94
C LYS A 62 -10.98 6.05 6.86
N GLU A 63 -9.95 6.79 7.26
CA GLU A 63 -10.10 8.00 8.10
C GLU A 63 -10.89 9.09 7.38
N ILE A 64 -10.65 9.29 6.08
CA ILE A 64 -11.41 10.25 5.26
C ILE A 64 -12.87 9.82 5.13
N GLU A 65 -13.13 8.54 4.95
CA GLU A 65 -14.48 7.99 4.87
C GLU A 65 -15.24 8.17 6.19
N VAL A 66 -14.61 7.86 7.32
CA VAL A 66 -15.18 8.07 8.66
C VAL A 66 -15.42 9.56 8.90
N ALA A 67 -14.48 10.45 8.54
CA ALA A 67 -14.65 11.89 8.67
C ALA A 67 -15.84 12.41 7.83
N ARG A 68 -16.05 11.87 6.62
CA ARG A 68 -17.22 12.20 5.78
C ARG A 68 -18.51 11.72 6.42
N GLN A 69 -18.55 10.50 6.95
CA GLN A 69 -19.73 9.96 7.64
C GLN A 69 -20.07 10.78 8.88
N VAL A 70 -19.08 11.11 9.72
CA VAL A 70 -19.28 11.97 10.89
C VAL A 70 -19.74 13.36 10.48
N ALA A 71 -19.16 13.96 9.44
CA ALA A 71 -19.60 15.27 8.94
C ALA A 71 -21.03 15.23 8.40
N GLU A 72 -21.47 14.12 7.81
CA GLU A 72 -22.84 13.94 7.33
C GLU A 72 -23.84 13.73 8.46
N LEU A 73 -23.49 12.93 9.47
CA LEU A 73 -24.27 12.74 10.70
C LEU A 73 -24.39 14.01 11.54
N ASN A 74 -23.36 14.86 11.51
CA ASN A 74 -23.30 16.11 12.26
C ASN A 74 -23.83 17.31 11.47
N LYS A 75 -24.38 17.10 10.26
CA LYS A 75 -25.14 18.15 9.56
C LYS A 75 -26.37 18.47 10.42
N PRO A 76 -26.50 19.71 10.93
CA PRO A 76 -27.68 20.07 11.71
C PRO A 76 -28.91 19.94 10.81
N THR A 77 -29.85 19.07 11.20
CA THR A 77 -31.20 19.03 10.67
C THR A 77 -31.72 20.45 10.62
N LYS A 78 -32.01 20.95 9.41
CA LYS A 78 -32.47 22.33 9.16
C LYS A 78 -33.57 22.69 10.17
N ALA A 79 -33.21 23.47 11.18
CA ALA A 79 -34.15 24.12 12.06
C ALA A 79 -34.79 25.27 11.28
N GLY A 80 -35.99 25.04 10.74
CA GLY A 80 -36.82 26.08 10.14
C GLY A 80 -37.87 25.46 9.21
N LYS A 81 -39.18 25.59 9.42
CA LYS A 81 -39.92 26.63 10.12
C LYS A 81 -41.19 26.04 10.74
N LYS A 82 -41.41 26.28 12.04
CA LYS A 82 -42.77 26.38 12.59
C LYS A 82 -43.50 27.50 11.81
N LYS A 83 -44.39 27.16 10.88
CA LYS A 83 -45.33 28.11 10.31
C LYS A 83 -46.54 28.16 11.23
N LYS A 84 -46.53 29.14 12.14
CA LYS A 84 -47.61 29.46 13.06
C LYS A 84 -48.47 30.53 12.37
N ARG A 85 -49.61 30.15 11.80
CA ARG A 85 -50.82 30.99 11.69
C ARG A 85 -52.00 30.16 11.22
#